data_AF-A0A2T5P9V7-F1
#
_entry.id   AF-A0A2T5P9V7-F1
#
_cell.length_a   1.000
_cell.length_b   1.000
_cell.length_c   1.000
_cell.angle_alpha   90.00
_cell.angle_beta   90.00
_cell.angle_gamma   90.00
#
_symmetry.space_group_name_H-M   'P 1'
#
loop_
_entity.id
_entity.type
_entity.pdbx_description
1 polymer ?
#
loop_
_entity_poly.entity_id
_entity_poly.type
_entity_poly.pdbx_seq_one_letter_code
_entity_poly.pdbx_strand_id
1 'polypeptide(L)'
;MTDSLLDASLGQLACDIPGATMVLRRHQLDFCCGGQQRLGDALRQRGQDPQALLGELQALKADPSNATDWRVQPLGELIEHILVRFHDRHRRQLPELIRLARRVEQVHGARSECPEGLADHLANMHQELESHMLKEEQILFPLLQQGLGAQAGGPIAVMRFEHEQHAEALARLAALTRDITPPDNACNTWRALYTGLQELRDDLMQHIHLENNVLFQRAQAH
;
A
#
# COMPACT_ATOMS: atom_id res chain seq x y z
N MET A 1 25.85 -7.72 12.06
CA MET A 1 24.40 -7.61 12.36
C MET A 1 23.62 -6.86 11.26
N THR A 2 24.24 -5.96 10.49
CA THR A 2 23.68 -5.32 9.28
C THR A 2 23.42 -6.30 8.13
N ASP A 3 24.33 -7.26 7.90
CA ASP A 3 24.18 -8.26 6.82
C ASP A 3 22.88 -9.06 6.95
N SER A 4 22.42 -9.31 8.18
CA SER A 4 21.18 -10.05 8.44
C SER A 4 19.92 -9.35 7.92
N LEU A 5 19.90 -8.01 7.80
CA LEU A 5 18.72 -7.30 7.31
C LEU A 5 18.67 -7.25 5.78
N LEU A 6 19.83 -7.19 5.11
CA LEU A 6 19.91 -7.20 3.65
C LEU A 6 19.45 -8.55 3.07
N ASP A 7 19.63 -9.61 3.85
CA ASP A 7 19.25 -10.97 3.48
C ASP A 7 17.76 -11.27 3.69
N ALA A 8 17.07 -10.48 4.52
CA ALA A 8 15.65 -10.61 4.80
C ALA A 8 14.78 -10.11 3.63
N SER A 9 13.59 -10.68 3.50
CA SER A 9 12.62 -10.24 2.50
C SER A 9 11.94 -8.93 2.93
N LEU A 10 11.49 -8.12 1.96
CA LEU A 10 10.81 -6.85 2.24
C LEU A 10 9.54 -7.05 3.08
N GLY A 11 8.76 -8.08 2.78
CA GLY A 11 7.56 -8.44 3.52
C GLY A 11 7.89 -8.88 4.94
N GLN A 12 8.97 -9.64 5.13
CA GLN A 12 9.43 -10.00 6.47
C GLN A 12 9.87 -8.77 7.27
N LEU A 13 10.61 -7.84 6.69
CA LEU A 13 11.02 -6.61 7.37
C LEU A 13 9.82 -5.73 7.75
N ALA A 14 8.84 -5.61 6.85
CA ALA A 14 7.60 -4.88 7.09
C ALA A 14 6.76 -5.50 8.23
N CYS A 15 6.75 -6.83 8.33
CA CYS A 15 6.10 -7.57 9.40
C CYS A 15 6.86 -7.54 10.74
N ASP A 16 8.19 -7.69 10.69
CA ASP A 16 9.02 -7.94 11.88
C ASP A 16 9.46 -6.68 12.62
N ILE A 17 9.44 -5.54 11.95
CA ILE A 17 9.91 -4.26 12.50
C ILE A 17 8.72 -3.29 12.50
N PRO A 18 8.11 -3.03 13.67
CA PRO A 18 7.03 -2.07 13.76
C PRO A 18 7.45 -0.70 13.20
N GLY A 19 6.65 -0.15 12.28
CA GLY A 19 6.94 1.11 11.57
C GLY A 19 7.85 0.98 10.33
N ALA A 20 8.37 -0.21 10.00
CA ALA A 20 9.26 -0.37 8.84
C ALA A 20 8.58 -0.09 7.50
N THR A 21 7.27 -0.26 7.38
CA THR A 21 6.53 0.06 6.15
C THR A 21 6.71 1.52 5.73
N MET A 22 6.77 2.45 6.69
CA MET A 22 7.06 3.87 6.43
C MET A 22 8.48 4.07 5.87
N VAL A 23 9.46 3.36 6.39
CA VAL A 23 10.86 3.43 5.93
C VAL A 23 10.98 2.83 4.53
N LEU A 24 10.53 1.58 4.35
CA LEU A 24 10.58 0.88 3.06
C LEU A 24 9.91 1.69 1.95
N ARG A 25 8.76 2.31 2.25
CA ARG A 25 8.05 3.21 1.35
C ARG A 25 8.83 4.46 0.97
N ARG A 26 9.52 5.11 1.92
CA ARG A 26 10.34 6.31 1.64
C ARG A 26 11.46 6.00 0.65
N HIS A 27 11.95 4.76 0.69
CA HIS A 27 12.95 4.24 -0.25
C HIS A 27 12.32 3.60 -1.51
N GLN A 28 11.00 3.74 -1.69
CA GLN A 28 10.23 3.27 -2.85
C GLN A 28 10.32 1.76 -3.05
N LEU A 29 10.35 0.98 -1.96
CA LEU A 29 10.43 -0.47 -2.00
C LEU A 29 9.03 -1.11 -1.95
N ASP A 30 8.81 -2.13 -2.79
CA ASP A 30 7.55 -2.86 -2.86
C ASP A 30 7.52 -4.01 -1.84
N PHE A 31 7.09 -3.69 -0.62
CA PHE A 31 6.96 -4.66 0.48
C PHE A 31 5.58 -5.33 0.55
N CYS A 32 4.61 -4.91 -0.27
CA CYS A 32 3.24 -5.40 -0.22
C CYS A 32 3.01 -6.54 -1.23
N CYS A 33 3.31 -6.33 -2.52
CA CYS A 33 3.18 -7.34 -3.58
C CYS A 33 4.52 -8.04 -3.83
N GLY A 34 5.60 -7.28 -3.94
CA GLY A 34 6.98 -7.75 -4.06
C GLY A 34 7.63 -8.25 -2.77
N GLY A 35 6.85 -8.54 -1.73
CA GLY A 35 7.34 -8.81 -0.37
C GLY A 35 8.35 -9.94 -0.24
N GLN A 36 8.42 -10.88 -1.19
CA GLN A 36 9.40 -11.98 -1.17
C GLN A 36 10.82 -11.55 -1.60
N GLN A 37 10.96 -10.39 -2.25
CA GLN A 37 12.24 -9.89 -2.69
C GLN A 37 13.13 -9.55 -1.48
N ARG A 38 14.41 -9.92 -1.53
CA ARG A 38 15.38 -9.57 -0.48
C ARG A 38 15.70 -8.09 -0.53
N LEU A 39 15.85 -7.46 0.63
CA LEU A 39 16.16 -6.03 0.73
C LEU A 39 17.42 -5.66 -0.08
N GLY A 40 18.49 -6.45 0.04
CA GLY A 40 19.73 -6.19 -0.69
C GLY A 40 19.57 -6.26 -2.22
N ASP A 41 18.70 -7.14 -2.72
CA ASP A 41 18.40 -7.22 -4.16
C ASP A 41 17.59 -6.01 -4.63
N ALA A 42 16.57 -5.62 -3.86
CA ALA A 42 15.71 -4.48 -4.20
C ALA A 42 16.50 -3.16 -4.23
N LEU A 43 17.42 -2.96 -3.29
CA LEU A 43 18.32 -1.80 -3.24
C LEU A 43 19.32 -1.79 -4.41
N ARG A 44 19.93 -2.93 -4.72
CA ARG A 44 20.86 -3.07 -5.87
C ARG A 44 20.19 -2.73 -7.19
N GLN A 45 18.97 -3.22 -7.42
CA GLN A 45 18.21 -2.93 -8.64
C GLN A 45 17.91 -1.43 -8.81
N ARG A 46 17.81 -0.69 -7.70
CA ARG A 46 17.55 0.76 -7.67
C ARG A 46 18.81 1.62 -7.60
N GLY A 47 20.00 1.01 -7.47
CA GLY A 47 21.24 1.75 -7.25
C GLY A 47 21.27 2.57 -5.96
N GLN A 48 20.52 2.15 -4.94
CA GLN A 48 20.42 2.85 -3.65
C GLN A 48 21.48 2.33 -2.66
N ASP A 49 22.07 3.24 -1.90
CA ASP A 49 23.01 2.89 -0.81
C ASP A 49 22.23 2.30 0.38
N PRO A 50 22.55 1.07 0.83
CA PRO A 50 21.88 0.44 1.95
C PRO A 50 22.08 1.15 3.29
N GLN A 51 23.13 1.95 3.48
CA GLN A 51 23.49 2.45 4.82
C GLN A 51 22.39 3.28 5.48
N ALA A 52 21.79 4.22 4.74
CA ALA A 52 20.76 5.11 5.28
C ALA A 52 19.52 4.32 5.72
N LEU A 53 18.98 3.46 4.85
CA LEU A 53 17.81 2.63 5.16
C LEU A 53 18.09 1.67 6.32
N LEU A 54 19.26 1.02 6.34
CA LEU A 54 19.62 0.10 7.42
C LEU A 54 19.67 0.80 8.78
N GLY A 55 20.20 2.03 8.83
CA GLY A 55 20.21 2.85 10.03
C GLY A 55 18.80 3.16 10.53
N GLU A 56 17.89 3.54 9.63
CA GLU A 56 16.47 3.79 9.96
C GLU A 56 15.77 2.53 10.50
N LEU A 57 15.95 1.38 9.85
CA LEU A 57 15.35 0.11 10.31
C LEU A 57 15.92 -0.34 11.66
N GLN A 58 17.22 -0.12 11.90
CA GLN A 58 17.85 -0.44 13.18
C GLN A 58 17.34 0.45 14.32
N ALA A 59 17.12 1.74 14.05
CA ALA A 59 16.54 2.66 15.02
C ALA A 59 15.12 2.21 15.45
N LEU A 60 14.28 1.82 14.48
CA LEU A 60 12.95 1.28 14.77
C LEU A 60 12.98 -0.01 15.59
N LYS A 61 13.97 -0.89 15.37
CA LYS A 61 14.14 -2.11 16.18
C LYS A 61 14.57 -1.80 17.62
N ALA A 62 15.31 -0.72 17.83
CA ALA A 62 15.83 -0.34 19.15
C ALA A 62 14.75 0.31 20.04
N ASP A 63 13.75 0.94 19.44
CA ASP A 63 12.62 1.54 20.15
C ASP A 63 11.28 1.12 19.49
N PRO A 64 10.73 -0.04 19.86
CA PRO A 64 9.47 -0.55 19.31
C PRO A 64 8.22 0.25 19.72
N SER A 65 8.37 1.38 20.41
CA SER A 65 7.23 2.02 21.06
C SER A 65 6.24 2.65 20.05
N ASN A 66 4.98 2.23 20.18
CA ASN A 66 3.74 2.77 19.58
C ASN A 66 3.11 2.07 18.36
N ALA A 67 3.61 0.93 17.87
CA ALA A 67 2.97 0.22 16.76
C ALA A 67 2.46 -1.19 17.17
N THR A 68 1.20 -1.48 16.84
CA THR A 68 0.57 -2.79 17.07
C THR A 68 1.23 -3.87 16.22
N ASP A 69 1.65 -4.97 16.84
CA ASP A 69 2.09 -6.15 16.12
C ASP A 69 0.90 -7.01 15.68
N TRP A 70 0.51 -6.85 14.41
CA TRP A 70 -0.62 -7.57 13.81
C TRP A 70 -0.39 -9.07 13.60
N ARG A 71 0.86 -9.56 13.72
CA ARG A 71 1.17 -10.99 13.58
C ARG A 71 0.61 -11.81 14.74
N VAL A 72 0.47 -11.18 15.90
CA VAL A 72 0.03 -11.84 17.14
C VAL A 72 -1.42 -11.54 17.52
N GLN A 73 -2.07 -10.54 16.89
CA GLN A 73 -3.48 -10.24 17.16
C GLN A 73 -4.42 -11.32 16.59
N PRO A 74 -5.61 -11.53 17.17
CA PRO A 74 -6.64 -12.40 16.57
C PRO A 74 -6.97 -12.01 15.12
N LEU A 75 -7.25 -13.00 14.25
CA LEU A 75 -7.60 -12.72 12.85
C LEU A 75 -8.84 -11.83 12.72
N GLY A 76 -9.83 -12.01 13.60
CA GLY A 76 -11.02 -11.17 13.62
C GLY A 76 -10.71 -9.69 13.87
N GLU A 77 -9.79 -9.38 14.79
CA GLU A 77 -9.37 -8.01 15.08
C GLU A 77 -8.56 -7.41 13.92
N LEU A 78 -7.71 -8.20 13.26
CA LEU A 78 -7.00 -7.76 12.05
C LEU A 78 -7.97 -7.45 10.90
N ILE A 79 -8.97 -8.31 10.68
CA ILE A 79 -10.02 -8.07 9.67
C ILE A 79 -10.80 -6.80 10.01
N GLU A 80 -11.26 -6.64 11.26
CA GLU A 80 -11.97 -5.43 11.67
C GLU A 80 -11.11 -4.17 11.48
N HIS A 81 -9.82 -4.25 11.82
CA HIS A 81 -8.89 -3.17 11.55
C HIS A 81 -8.80 -2.86 10.06
N ILE A 82 -8.69 -3.86 9.20
CA ILE A 82 -8.62 -3.67 7.74
C ILE A 82 -9.86 -2.93 7.21
N LEU A 83 -11.05 -3.40 7.62
CA LEU A 83 -12.33 -2.81 7.23
C LEU A 83 -12.43 -1.33 7.63
N VAL A 84 -12.15 -1.02 8.89
CA VAL A 84 -12.36 0.34 9.43
C VAL A 84 -11.23 1.29 9.03
N ARG A 85 -9.98 0.83 9.10
CA ARG A 85 -8.81 1.70 8.87
C ARG A 85 -8.54 1.90 7.38
N PHE A 86 -8.79 0.90 6.53
CA PHE A 86 -8.46 0.95 5.11
C PHE A 86 -9.69 0.98 4.23
N HIS A 87 -10.59 0.00 4.28
CA HIS A 87 -11.70 -0.06 3.30
C HIS A 87 -12.60 1.18 3.38
N ASP A 88 -13.09 1.49 4.58
CA ASP A 88 -13.89 2.70 4.84
C ASP A 88 -13.12 3.98 4.51
N ARG A 89 -11.81 3.99 4.70
CA ARG A 89 -10.96 5.14 4.40
C ARG A 89 -10.81 5.34 2.89
N HIS A 90 -10.58 4.28 2.12
CA HIS A 90 -10.48 4.31 0.67
C HIS A 90 -11.78 4.77 0.01
N ARG A 91 -12.93 4.31 0.50
CA ARG A 91 -14.27 4.77 0.08
C ARG A 91 -14.49 6.26 0.28
N ARG A 92 -13.80 6.89 1.24
CA ARG A 92 -13.83 8.34 1.46
C ARG A 92 -12.76 9.09 0.65
N GLN A 93 -11.55 8.53 0.57
CA GLN A 93 -10.40 9.14 -0.12
C GLN A 93 -10.64 9.28 -1.61
N LEU A 94 -10.98 8.19 -2.30
CA LEU A 94 -11.01 8.14 -3.76
C LEU A 94 -12.03 9.11 -4.38
N PRO A 95 -13.29 9.21 -3.91
CA PRO A 95 -14.23 10.18 -4.44
C PRO A 95 -13.75 11.63 -4.34
N GLU A 96 -13.10 12.00 -3.22
CA GLU A 96 -12.55 13.34 -3.03
C GLU A 96 -11.34 13.59 -3.95
N LEU A 97 -10.46 12.61 -4.11
CA LEU A 97 -9.31 12.69 -5.02
C LEU A 97 -9.75 12.82 -6.47
N ILE A 98 -10.77 12.09 -6.90
CA ILE A 98 -11.37 12.22 -8.24
C ILE A 98 -11.91 13.63 -8.44
N ARG A 99 -12.64 14.17 -7.45
CA ARG A 99 -13.19 15.54 -7.50
C ARG A 99 -12.08 16.58 -7.64
N LEU A 100 -11.01 16.47 -6.85
CA LEU A 100 -9.86 17.36 -6.90
C LEU A 100 -9.09 17.25 -8.22
N ALA A 101 -8.86 16.02 -8.71
CA ALA A 101 -8.19 15.76 -9.98
C ALA A 101 -8.96 16.39 -11.15
N ARG A 102 -10.28 16.16 -11.24
CA ARG A 102 -11.13 16.81 -12.25
C ARG A 102 -11.04 18.33 -12.20
N ARG A 103 -11.00 18.91 -11.00
CA ARG A 103 -10.88 20.36 -10.83
C ARG A 103 -9.52 20.87 -11.31
N VAL A 104 -8.44 20.15 -11.00
CA VAL A 104 -7.09 20.49 -11.48
C VAL A 104 -7.03 20.41 -12.99
N GLU A 105 -7.49 19.32 -13.60
CA GLU A 105 -7.51 19.14 -15.06
C GLU A 105 -8.35 20.21 -15.76
N GLN A 106 -9.54 20.53 -15.23
CA GLN A 106 -10.41 21.56 -15.80
C GLN A 106 -9.76 22.96 -15.80
N VAL A 107 -9.10 23.34 -14.70
CA VAL A 107 -8.54 24.69 -14.54
C VAL A 107 -7.14 24.82 -15.16
N HIS A 108 -6.39 23.72 -15.21
CA HIS A 108 -4.97 23.73 -15.57
C HIS A 108 -4.63 22.90 -16.81
N GLY A 109 -5.60 22.32 -17.53
CA GLY A 109 -5.35 21.44 -18.68
C GLY A 109 -4.51 22.04 -19.81
N ALA A 110 -4.45 23.36 -19.94
CA ALA A 110 -3.55 24.03 -20.90
C ALA A 110 -2.06 24.04 -20.47
N ARG A 111 -1.75 23.65 -19.22
CA ARG A 111 -0.38 23.57 -18.71
C ARG A 111 0.20 22.20 -19.01
N SER A 112 1.41 22.16 -19.56
CA SER A 112 2.15 20.91 -19.82
C SER A 112 2.41 20.05 -18.58
N GLU A 113 2.31 20.65 -17.38
CA GLU A 113 2.52 19.98 -16.10
C GLU A 113 1.25 19.38 -15.52
N CYS A 114 0.09 19.66 -16.11
CA CYS A 114 -1.19 19.14 -15.67
C CYS A 114 -1.18 17.60 -15.74
N PRO A 115 -1.62 16.89 -14.69
CA PRO A 115 -1.68 15.44 -14.70
C PRO A 115 -2.91 14.97 -15.50
N GLU A 116 -2.89 15.20 -16.80
CA GLU A 116 -4.01 14.88 -17.69
C GLU A 116 -4.37 13.39 -17.63
N GLY A 117 -5.67 13.08 -17.47
CA GLY A 117 -6.18 11.72 -17.35
C GLY A 117 -6.05 11.09 -15.96
N LEU A 118 -5.55 11.82 -14.95
CA LEU A 118 -5.49 11.35 -13.57
C LEU A 118 -6.88 11.11 -12.99
N ALA A 119 -7.84 11.98 -13.29
CA ALA A 119 -9.22 11.86 -12.83
C ALA A 119 -9.88 10.54 -13.27
N ASP A 120 -9.72 10.19 -14.54
CA ASP A 120 -10.27 8.94 -15.09
C ASP A 120 -9.53 7.72 -14.56
N HIS A 121 -8.20 7.81 -14.41
CA HIS A 121 -7.40 6.77 -13.78
C HIS A 121 -7.86 6.49 -12.34
N LEU A 122 -8.07 7.53 -11.53
CA LEU A 122 -8.59 7.40 -10.17
C LEU A 122 -10.02 6.85 -10.14
N ALA A 123 -10.86 7.21 -11.10
CA ALA A 123 -12.22 6.67 -11.21
C ALA A 123 -12.21 5.17 -11.50
N ASN A 124 -11.31 4.71 -12.37
CA ASN A 124 -11.13 3.28 -12.63
C ASN A 124 -10.58 2.57 -11.39
N MET A 125 -9.54 3.12 -10.74
CA MET A 125 -9.02 2.58 -9.48
C MET A 125 -10.12 2.42 -8.42
N HIS A 126 -11.02 3.39 -8.31
CA HIS A 126 -12.13 3.34 -7.36
C HIS A 126 -13.11 2.22 -7.64
N GLN A 127 -13.45 1.98 -8.91
CA GLN A 127 -14.35 0.88 -9.28
C GLN A 127 -13.72 -0.48 -8.99
N GLU A 128 -12.47 -0.67 -9.40
CA GLU A 128 -11.75 -1.93 -9.18
C GLU A 128 -11.54 -2.20 -7.69
N LEU A 129 -11.10 -1.20 -6.91
CA LEU A 129 -10.87 -1.36 -5.48
C LEU A 129 -12.19 -1.60 -4.72
N GLU A 130 -13.29 -0.93 -5.08
CA GLU A 130 -14.59 -1.20 -4.46
C GLU A 130 -15.06 -2.63 -4.76
N SER A 131 -14.93 -3.09 -6.01
CA SER A 131 -15.28 -4.46 -6.37
C SER A 131 -14.44 -5.48 -5.61
N HIS A 132 -13.13 -5.23 -5.50
CA HIS A 132 -12.18 -6.01 -4.73
C HIS A 132 -12.59 -6.11 -3.25
N MET A 133 -12.73 -4.98 -2.57
CA MET A 133 -13.10 -4.91 -1.15
C MET A 133 -14.44 -5.59 -0.86
N LEU A 134 -15.42 -5.51 -1.77
CA LEU A 134 -16.70 -6.21 -1.62
C LEU A 134 -16.56 -7.74 -1.66
N LYS A 135 -15.68 -8.29 -2.51
CA LYS A 135 -15.41 -9.74 -2.52
C LYS A 135 -14.76 -10.18 -1.21
N GLU A 136 -13.88 -9.37 -0.66
CA GLU A 136 -13.28 -9.64 0.63
C GLU A 136 -14.31 -9.60 1.75
N GLU A 137 -15.06 -8.49 1.86
CA GLU A 137 -16.07 -8.25 2.89
C GLU A 137 -17.19 -9.28 2.91
N GLN A 138 -17.68 -9.68 1.74
CA GLN A 138 -18.86 -10.54 1.63
C GLN A 138 -18.52 -12.02 1.60
N ILE A 139 -17.31 -12.39 1.13
CA ILE A 139 -16.96 -13.79 0.88
C ILE A 139 -15.71 -14.18 1.65
N LEU A 140 -14.57 -13.55 1.39
CA LEU A 140 -13.30 -14.03 1.93
C LEU A 140 -13.20 -13.85 3.44
N PHE A 141 -13.41 -12.64 3.96
CA PHE A 141 -13.30 -12.37 5.39
C PHE A 141 -14.26 -13.19 6.25
N PRO A 142 -15.55 -13.36 5.90
CA PRO A 142 -16.44 -14.28 6.61
C PRO A 142 -15.93 -15.73 6.61
N LEU A 143 -15.39 -16.20 5.49
CA LEU A 143 -14.80 -17.54 5.38
C LEU A 143 -13.60 -17.70 6.32
N LEU A 144 -12.72 -16.69 6.38
CA LEU A 144 -11.55 -16.68 7.26
C LEU A 144 -11.96 -16.63 8.74
N GLN A 145 -12.97 -15.83 9.10
CA GLN A 145 -13.50 -15.75 10.47
C GLN A 145 -14.12 -17.06 10.96
N GLN A 146 -14.64 -17.89 10.05
CA GLN A 146 -15.16 -19.23 10.36
C GLN A 146 -14.05 -20.28 10.52
N GLY A 147 -12.77 -19.90 10.39
CA GLY A 147 -11.63 -20.81 10.47
C GLY A 147 -11.46 -21.70 9.24
N LEU A 148 -12.08 -21.34 8.11
CA LEU A 148 -12.01 -22.11 6.86
C LEU A 148 -10.86 -21.65 5.94
N GLY A 149 -9.80 -21.08 6.52
CA GLY A 149 -8.68 -20.49 5.80
C GLY A 149 -7.90 -21.46 4.90
N ALA A 150 -7.71 -22.72 5.33
CA ALA A 150 -7.12 -23.77 4.50
C ALA A 150 -7.88 -24.03 3.18
N GLN A 151 -9.19 -23.76 3.15
CA GLN A 151 -10.04 -23.93 1.96
C GLN A 151 -10.09 -22.65 1.09
N ALA A 152 -9.56 -21.53 1.59
CA ALA A 152 -9.59 -20.23 0.93
C ALA A 152 -8.48 -20.03 -0.11
N GLY A 153 -7.70 -21.06 -0.46
CA GLY A 153 -6.55 -20.93 -1.36
C GLY A 153 -6.89 -20.34 -2.74
N GLY A 154 -8.01 -20.76 -3.34
CA GLY A 154 -8.50 -20.19 -4.60
C GLY A 154 -8.85 -18.70 -4.48
N PRO A 155 -9.78 -18.33 -3.58
CA PRO A 155 -10.11 -16.92 -3.31
C PRO A 155 -8.89 -16.03 -2.99
N ILE A 156 -7.97 -16.50 -2.13
CA ILE A 156 -6.74 -15.76 -1.78
C ILE A 156 -5.86 -15.54 -3.02
N ALA A 157 -5.75 -16.52 -3.91
CA ALA A 157 -4.98 -16.35 -5.14
C ALA A 157 -5.57 -15.25 -6.06
N VAL A 158 -6.89 -15.16 -6.13
CA VAL A 158 -7.58 -14.09 -6.87
C VAL A 158 -7.32 -12.73 -6.23
N MET A 159 -7.43 -12.60 -4.90
CA MET A 159 -7.14 -11.32 -4.21
C MET A 159 -5.69 -10.89 -4.41
N ARG A 160 -4.72 -11.81 -4.33
CA ARG A 160 -3.31 -11.50 -4.60
C ARG A 160 -3.08 -11.01 -6.03
N PHE A 161 -3.75 -11.62 -7.01
CA PHE A 161 -3.68 -11.16 -8.40
C PHE A 161 -4.24 -9.74 -8.55
N GLU A 162 -5.38 -9.44 -7.91
CA GLU A 162 -5.95 -8.10 -7.92
C GLU A 162 -5.08 -7.07 -7.19
N HIS A 163 -4.36 -7.47 -6.13
CA HIS A 163 -3.34 -6.64 -5.48
C HIS A 163 -2.20 -6.26 -6.42
N GLU A 164 -1.75 -7.17 -7.29
CA GLU A 164 -0.76 -6.85 -8.32
C GLU A 164 -1.31 -5.80 -9.29
N GLN A 165 -2.57 -5.91 -9.70
CA GLN A 165 -3.23 -4.91 -10.56
C GLN A 165 -3.36 -3.55 -9.86
N HIS A 166 -3.65 -3.52 -8.55
CA HIS A 166 -3.67 -2.29 -7.77
C HIS A 166 -2.27 -1.67 -7.64
N ALA A 167 -1.21 -2.48 -7.52
CA ALA A 167 0.17 -1.99 -7.54
C ALA A 167 0.54 -1.38 -8.89
N GLU A 168 0.13 -1.99 -10.01
CA GLU A 168 0.29 -1.41 -11.36
C GLU A 168 -0.46 -0.08 -11.51
N ALA A 169 -1.67 0.01 -10.94
CA ALA A 169 -2.44 1.25 -10.95
C ALA A 169 -1.78 2.36 -10.14
N LEU A 170 -1.15 2.05 -9.00
CA LEU A 170 -0.33 3.00 -8.24
C LEU A 170 0.91 3.44 -9.02
N ALA A 171 1.57 2.54 -9.74
CA ALA A 171 2.70 2.89 -10.60
C ALA A 171 2.28 3.85 -11.74
N ARG A 172 1.11 3.62 -12.35
CA ARG A 172 0.54 4.52 -13.35
C ARG A 172 0.20 5.89 -12.77
N LEU A 173 -0.39 5.92 -11.56
CA LEU A 173 -0.66 7.16 -10.83
C LEU A 173 0.63 7.96 -10.58
N ALA A 174 1.69 7.29 -10.13
CA ALA A 174 3.00 7.91 -9.94
C ALA A 174 3.55 8.49 -11.26
N ALA A 175 3.45 7.75 -12.37
CA ALA A 175 3.89 8.23 -13.68
C ALA A 175 3.13 9.50 -14.13
N LEU A 176 1.80 9.53 -13.98
CA LEU A 176 0.97 10.70 -14.32
C LEU A 176 1.27 11.94 -13.48
N THR A 177 1.85 11.74 -12.29
CA THR A 177 2.05 12.80 -11.30
C THR A 177 3.52 13.14 -11.05
N ARG A 178 4.44 12.62 -11.87
CA ARG A 178 5.89 12.74 -11.68
C ARG A 178 6.30 12.32 -10.25
N ASP A 179 5.86 11.13 -9.87
CA ASP A 179 5.98 10.54 -8.54
C ASP A 179 5.36 11.42 -7.44
N ILE A 180 4.13 11.89 -7.68
CA ILE A 180 3.38 12.75 -6.75
C ILE A 180 4.18 14.02 -6.38
N THR A 181 4.91 14.58 -7.35
CA THR A 181 5.66 15.83 -7.18
C THR A 181 4.90 17.00 -7.82
N PRO A 182 4.26 17.88 -7.02
CA PRO A 182 3.51 19.00 -7.57
C PRO A 182 4.48 20.04 -8.15
N PRO A 183 4.08 20.79 -9.19
CA PRO A 183 4.90 21.89 -9.71
C PRO A 183 5.03 23.04 -8.69
N ASP A 184 6.11 23.81 -8.74
CA ASP A 184 6.40 24.87 -7.76
C ASP A 184 5.26 25.89 -7.61
N ASN A 185 4.62 26.23 -8.73
CA ASN A 185 3.49 27.15 -8.84
C ASN A 185 2.12 26.44 -8.80
N ALA A 186 2.04 25.23 -8.25
CA ALA A 186 0.78 24.54 -8.00
C ALA A 186 -0.16 25.40 -7.15
N CYS A 187 -1.46 25.40 -7.47
CA CYS A 187 -2.46 26.02 -6.60
C CYS A 187 -2.73 25.15 -5.37
N ASN A 188 -3.43 25.68 -4.36
CA ASN A 188 -3.72 24.95 -3.13
C ASN A 188 -4.53 23.66 -3.37
N THR A 189 -5.47 23.68 -4.33
CA THR A 189 -6.24 22.48 -4.72
C THR A 189 -5.34 21.38 -5.27
N TRP A 190 -4.35 21.74 -6.08
CA TRP A 190 -3.41 20.79 -6.65
C TRP A 190 -2.46 20.24 -5.57
N ARG A 191 -1.95 21.09 -4.68
CA ARG A 191 -1.15 20.61 -3.54
C ARG A 191 -1.96 19.67 -2.63
N ALA A 192 -3.21 20.02 -2.33
CA ALA A 192 -4.11 19.18 -1.54
C ALA A 192 -4.39 17.83 -2.22
N LEU A 193 -4.61 17.83 -3.55
CA LEU A 193 -4.71 16.60 -4.32
C LEU A 193 -3.48 15.73 -4.11
N TYR A 194 -2.27 16.28 -4.26
CA TYR A 194 -1.03 15.49 -4.19
C TYR A 194 -0.75 15.00 -2.77
N THR A 195 -1.07 15.77 -1.74
CA THR A 195 -1.06 15.29 -0.35
C THR A 195 -2.00 14.09 -0.18
N GLY A 196 -3.23 14.19 -0.67
CA GLY A 196 -4.19 13.09 -0.57
C GLY A 196 -3.83 11.87 -1.42
N LEU A 197 -3.18 12.04 -2.57
CA LEU A 197 -2.66 10.94 -3.39
C LEU A 197 -1.53 10.20 -2.67
N GLN A 198 -0.67 10.93 -1.96
CA GLN A 198 0.35 10.33 -1.10
C GLN A 198 -0.31 9.50 0.00
N GLU A 199 -1.30 10.06 0.71
CA GLU A 199 -2.04 9.32 1.74
C GLU A 199 -2.71 8.06 1.19
N LEU A 200 -3.34 8.13 0.01
CA LEU A 200 -3.96 6.97 -0.64
C LEU A 200 -2.93 5.89 -0.96
N ARG A 201 -1.80 6.27 -1.58
CA ARG A 201 -0.71 5.34 -1.91
C ARG A 201 -0.19 4.66 -0.65
N ASP A 202 0.03 5.44 0.40
CA ASP A 202 0.55 4.97 1.68
C ASP A 202 -0.41 3.97 2.34
N ASP A 203 -1.70 4.33 2.41
CA ASP A 203 -2.74 3.50 3.01
C ASP A 203 -2.93 2.20 2.22
N LEU A 204 -2.99 2.26 0.88
CA LEU A 204 -3.23 1.08 0.05
C LEU A 204 -2.06 0.10 0.09
N MET A 205 -0.82 0.59 0.12
CA MET A 205 0.35 -0.28 0.30
C MET A 205 0.35 -0.98 1.67
N GLN A 206 -0.03 -0.24 2.73
CA GLN A 206 -0.12 -0.82 4.08
C GLN A 206 -1.25 -1.84 4.19
N HIS A 207 -2.41 -1.54 3.61
CA HIS A 207 -3.57 -2.45 3.50
C HIS A 207 -3.16 -3.76 2.85
N ILE A 208 -2.67 -3.71 1.61
CA ILE A 208 -2.28 -4.91 0.84
C ILE A 208 -1.17 -5.69 1.57
N HIS A 209 -0.24 -5.00 2.25
CA HIS A 209 0.77 -5.67 3.05
C HIS A 209 0.16 -6.49 4.20
N LEU A 210 -0.76 -5.91 4.97
CA LEU A 210 -1.43 -6.61 6.07
C LEU A 210 -2.20 -7.83 5.57
N GLU A 211 -2.78 -7.76 4.39
CA GLU A 211 -3.45 -8.90 3.78
C GLU A 211 -2.47 -9.97 3.29
N ASN A 212 -1.58 -9.59 2.38
CA ASN A 212 -0.67 -10.52 1.72
C ASN A 212 0.31 -11.20 2.68
N ASN A 213 0.85 -10.43 3.64
CA ASN A 213 1.98 -10.85 4.46
C ASN A 213 1.60 -11.18 5.90
N VAL A 214 0.37 -10.87 6.33
CA VAL A 214 -0.11 -11.21 7.68
C VAL A 214 -1.36 -12.06 7.63
N LEU A 215 -2.49 -11.51 7.15
CA LEU A 215 -3.80 -12.17 7.19
C LEU A 215 -3.81 -13.47 6.39
N PHE A 216 -3.45 -13.42 5.11
CA PHE A 216 -3.51 -14.59 4.22
C PHE A 216 -2.50 -15.67 4.61
N GLN A 217 -1.28 -15.27 5.00
CA GLN A 217 -0.27 -16.23 5.46
C GLN A 217 -0.74 -16.97 6.71
N ARG A 218 -1.28 -16.25 7.70
CA ARG A 218 -1.78 -16.85 8.94
C ARG A 218 -3.03 -17.71 8.71
N ALA A 219 -3.93 -17.25 7.84
CA ALA A 219 -5.13 -18.00 7.49
C ALA A 219 -4.85 -19.33 6.79
N GLN A 220 -3.76 -19.44 6.02
CA GLN A 220 -3.38 -20.67 5.32
C GLN A 220 -2.49 -21.60 6.16
N ALA A 221 -1.90 -21.10 7.25
CA ALA A 221 -1.05 -21.88 8.15
C ALA A 221 -1.83 -22.74 9.17
N HIS A 222 -3.15 -22.60 9.19
CA HIS A 222 -4.10 -23.30 10.07
C HIS A 222 -5.13 -24.07 9.24
#